data_AF-A0A7X5WQJ8-F1
#
_entry.id   AF-A0A7X5WQJ8-F1
#
_cell.length_a   1.000
_cell.length_b   1.000
_cell.length_c   1.000
_cell.angle_alpha   90.00
_cell.angle_beta   90.00
_cell.angle_gamma   90.00
#
_symmetry.space_group_name_H-M   'P 1'
#
loop_
_entity.id
_entity.type
_entity.pdbx_description
1 polymer ?
#
loop_
_entity_poly.entity_id
_entity_poly.type
_entity_poly.pdbx_seq_one_letter_code
_entity_poly.pdbx_strand_id
1 'polypeptide(L)'
;MELHEDVRPYGFLLGVWRGRGDGHYPTIEPFGYLEEISFSPGPGKPFVHYTQRTRDPGSGAPLHTECGYLRPAGPGRAELVLVSPTGII
;
A
#
# COMPACT_ATOMS: atom_id res chain seq x y z
N MET A 1 5.89 -20.94 4.07
CA MET A 1 6.01 -20.08 5.27
C MET A 1 4.62 -19.97 5.88
N GLU A 2 4.48 -20.22 7.18
CA GLU A 2 3.19 -20.15 7.84
C GLU A 2 2.81 -18.69 8.15
N LEU A 3 1.56 -18.33 7.90
CA LEU A 3 1.02 -17.00 8.18
C LEU A 3 0.59 -16.91 9.65
N HIS A 4 1.00 -15.85 10.34
CA HIS A 4 0.56 -15.57 11.70
C HIS A 4 -0.97 -15.54 11.78
N GLU A 5 -1.57 -16.09 12.85
CA GLU A 5 -3.03 -16.23 12.99
C GLU A 5 -3.76 -14.90 12.84
N ASP A 6 -3.29 -13.85 13.51
CA ASP A 6 -3.84 -12.49 13.40
C ASP A 6 -3.76 -11.89 11.99
N VAL A 7 -2.89 -12.41 11.12
CA VAL A 7 -2.74 -11.95 9.73
C VAL A 7 -3.64 -12.74 8.78
N ARG A 8 -4.08 -13.95 9.15
CA ARG A 8 -4.93 -14.80 8.29
C ARG A 8 -6.17 -14.10 7.72
N PRO A 9 -6.91 -13.25 8.48
CA PRO A 9 -8.04 -12.50 7.93
C PRO A 9 -7.68 -11.54 6.79
N TYR A 10 -6.43 -11.07 6.75
CA TYR A 10 -5.89 -10.17 5.72
C TYR A 10 -5.20 -10.94 4.59
N GLY A 11 -5.24 -12.28 4.61
CA GLY A 11 -4.55 -13.14 3.63
C GLY A 11 -4.94 -12.86 2.18
N PHE A 12 -6.17 -12.37 1.95
CA PHE A 12 -6.64 -12.00 0.61
C PHE A 12 -5.89 -10.81 0.00
N LEU A 13 -5.21 -9.98 0.80
CA LEU A 13 -4.40 -8.85 0.32
C LEU A 13 -3.03 -9.29 -0.19
N LEU A 14 -2.51 -10.45 0.24
CA LEU A 14 -1.14 -10.86 -0.03
C LEU A 14 -0.88 -11.04 -1.53
N GLY A 15 0.22 -10.48 -2.01
CA GLY A 15 0.61 -10.50 -3.41
C GLY A 15 0.86 -9.11 -3.98
N VAL A 16 0.87 -9.04 -5.31
CA VAL A 16 1.11 -7.81 -6.05
C VAL A 16 -0.15 -7.42 -6.81
N TRP A 17 -0.62 -6.20 -6.57
CA TRP A 17 -1.77 -5.59 -7.21
C TRP A 17 -1.30 -4.55 -8.20
N ARG A 18 -1.95 -4.47 -9.37
CA ARG A 18 -1.68 -3.48 -10.40
C ARG A 18 -2.97 -2.91 -10.91
N GLY A 19 -3.00 -1.60 -11.12
CA GLY A 19 -4.20 -0.90 -11.57
C GLY A 19 -3.91 0.49 -12.11
N ARG A 20 -5.00 1.23 -12.30
CA ARG A 20 -5.00 2.64 -12.70
C ARG A 20 -5.89 3.41 -11.73
N GLY A 21 -5.49 4.63 -11.41
CA GLY A 21 -6.29 5.57 -10.63
C GLY A 21 -6.27 6.96 -11.25
N ASP A 22 -7.11 7.84 -10.70
CA ASP A 22 -7.26 9.23 -11.10
C ASP A 22 -7.25 10.11 -9.83
N GLY A 23 -6.46 11.17 -9.85
CA GLY A 23 -6.28 12.12 -8.75
C GLY A 23 -6.92 13.47 -9.06
N HIS A 24 -7.58 14.06 -8.07
CA HIS A 24 -8.18 15.38 -8.15
C HIS A 24 -8.13 16.09 -6.79
N TYR A 25 -7.80 17.38 -6.80
CA TYR A 25 -7.89 18.25 -5.62
C TYR A 25 -8.06 19.71 -6.06
N PRO A 26 -8.75 20.60 -5.30
CA PRO A 26 -9.08 21.95 -5.77
C PRO A 26 -7.90 22.85 -6.16
N THR A 27 -6.69 22.56 -5.69
CA THR A 27 -5.48 23.37 -5.93
C THR A 27 -4.53 22.77 -6.96
N ILE A 28 -4.89 21.66 -7.61
CA ILE A 28 -4.04 20.98 -8.61
C ILE A 28 -4.89 20.59 -9.83
N GLU A 29 -4.26 20.45 -10.99
CA GLU A 29 -4.91 19.89 -12.16
C GLU A 29 -5.19 18.39 -11.99
N PRO A 30 -6.33 17.86 -12.48
CA PRO A 30 -6.60 16.42 -12.48
C PRO A 30 -5.54 15.63 -13.25
N PHE A 31 -5.19 14.45 -12.77
CA PHE A 31 -4.21 13.58 -13.42
C PHE A 31 -4.56 12.10 -13.25
N GLY A 32 -4.13 11.25 -14.19
CA GLY A 32 -4.23 9.79 -14.07
C GLY A 32 -2.88 9.19 -13.68
N TYR A 33 -2.89 7.99 -13.09
CA TYR A 33 -1.67 7.27 -12.71
C TYR A 33 -1.83 5.76 -12.83
N LEU A 34 -0.72 5.06 -13.11
CA LEU A 34 -0.63 3.61 -12.98
C LEU A 34 -0.06 3.27 -11.62
N GLU A 35 -0.65 2.29 -10.95
CA GLU A 35 -0.32 1.93 -9.58
C GLU A 35 0.11 0.46 -9.48
N GLU A 36 1.12 0.22 -8.65
CA GLU A 36 1.48 -1.11 -8.20
C GLU A 36 1.64 -1.12 -6.67
N ILE A 37 0.97 -2.07 -6.03
CA ILE A 37 1.01 -2.29 -4.58
C ILE A 37 1.51 -3.70 -4.30
N SER A 38 2.35 -3.86 -3.30
CA SER A 38 2.80 -5.17 -2.81
C SER A 38 2.47 -5.33 -1.33
N PHE A 39 1.78 -6.42 -1.00
CA PHE A 39 1.58 -6.89 0.36
C PHE A 39 2.37 -8.18 0.59
N SER A 40 3.34 -8.16 1.50
CA SER A 40 4.11 -9.36 1.85
C SER A 40 4.04 -9.64 3.36
N PRO A 41 3.80 -10.91 3.76
CA PRO A 41 3.65 -11.24 5.16
C PRO A 41 4.99 -11.13 5.88
N GLY A 42 5.00 -10.52 7.07
CA GLY A 42 6.14 -10.62 7.98
C GLY A 42 6.31 -12.08 8.43
N PRO A 43 7.48 -12.72 8.23
CA PRO A 43 7.69 -14.12 8.57
C PRO A 43 7.33 -14.42 10.03
N GLY A 44 6.22 -15.13 10.27
CA GLY A 44 5.75 -15.50 11.61
C GLY A 44 5.40 -14.31 12.52
N LYS A 45 5.20 -13.10 11.99
CA LYS A 45 4.92 -11.90 12.78
C LYS A 45 3.54 -11.31 12.47
N PRO A 46 2.88 -10.63 13.43
CA PRO A 46 1.55 -10.06 13.25
C PRO A 46 1.60 -8.73 12.48
N PHE A 47 2.15 -8.73 11.26
CA PHE A 47 2.09 -7.58 10.37
C PHE A 47 2.27 -8.00 8.90
N VAL A 48 1.86 -7.11 8.00
CA VAL A 48 2.07 -7.20 6.56
C VAL A 48 2.89 -5.99 6.12
N HIS A 49 3.99 -6.23 5.42
CA HIS A 49 4.73 -5.17 4.73
C HIS A 49 3.87 -4.65 3.58
N TYR A 50 3.78 -3.33 3.46
CA TYR A 50 3.11 -2.63 2.37
C TYR A 50 4.11 -1.74 1.63
N THR A 51 4.12 -1.85 0.31
CA THR A 51 4.81 -0.89 -0.55
C THR A 51 3.92 -0.51 -1.72
N GLN A 52 3.97 0.75 -2.11
CA GLN A 52 3.16 1.33 -3.17
C GLN A 52 4.04 2.21 -4.04
N ARG A 53 3.80 2.16 -5.35
CA ARG A 53 4.43 3.05 -6.31
C ARG A 53 3.46 3.43 -7.43
N THR A 54 3.45 4.72 -7.74
CA THR A 54 2.74 5.25 -8.91
C THR A 54 3.70 5.68 -10.01
N ARG A 55 3.20 5.69 -11.25
CA ARG A 55 3.88 6.27 -12.41
C ARG A 55 2.87 6.96 -13.34
N ASP A 56 3.34 7.96 -14.07
CA ASP A 56 2.56 8.63 -15.10
C ASP A 56 2.22 7.65 -16.24
N PRO A 57 0.95 7.54 -16.69
CA PRO A 57 0.55 6.55 -17.71
C PRO A 57 1.12 6.83 -19.11
N GLY A 58 1.49 8.07 -19.43
CA GLY A 58 1.99 8.45 -20.75
C GLY A 58 3.50 8.31 -20.86
N SER A 59 4.22 8.98 -19.96
CA SER A 59 5.69 9.05 -19.93
C SER A 59 6.34 7.89 -19.16
N GLY A 60 5.59 7.22 -18.26
CA GLY A 60 6.14 6.22 -17.35
C GLY A 60 7.01 6.79 -16.23
N ALA A 61 7.10 8.12 -16.10
CA ALA A 61 7.88 8.77 -15.06
C ALA A 61 7.34 8.38 -13.66
N PRO A 62 8.22 8.15 -12.68
CA PRO A 62 7.79 7.85 -11.31
C PRO A 62 7.06 9.05 -10.70
N LEU A 63 5.97 8.76 -9.97
CA LEU A 63 5.17 9.73 -9.22
C LEU A 63 5.29 9.44 -7.71
N HIS A 64 4.21 9.56 -6.95
CA HIS A 64 4.16 9.26 -5.50
C HIS A 64 4.50 7.80 -5.20
N THR A 65 5.14 7.59 -4.04
CA THR A 65 5.33 6.28 -3.43
C THR A 65 5.05 6.39 -1.93
N GLU A 66 4.75 5.25 -1.32
CA GLU A 66 4.63 5.12 0.13
C GLU A 66 4.94 3.68 0.55
N CYS A 67 5.33 3.51 1.80
CA CYS A 67 5.57 2.20 2.36
C CYS A 67 5.28 2.17 3.85
N GLY A 68 5.10 0.96 4.40
CA GLY A 68 4.83 0.81 5.81
C GLY A 68 4.32 -0.57 6.18
N TYR A 69 3.46 -0.61 7.21
CA TYR A 69 3.01 -1.85 7.82
C TYR A 69 1.52 -1.81 8.14
N LEU A 70 0.80 -2.84 7.70
CA LEU A 70 -0.53 -3.17 8.19
C LEU A 70 -0.39 -4.09 9.42
N ARG A 71 -1.01 -3.73 10.53
CA ARG A 71 -0.92 -4.42 11.82
C ARG A 71 -2.33 -4.75 12.35
N PRO A 72 -2.61 -5.99 12.75
CA PRO A 72 -3.82 -6.31 13.50
C PRO A 72 -3.84 -5.55 14.84
N ALA A 73 -4.99 -4.96 15.20
CA ALA A 73 -5.14 -4.11 16.38
C ALA A 73 -6.31 -4.54 17.29
N GLY A 74 -6.58 -5.85 17.32
CA GLY A 74 -7.73 -6.47 18.00
C GLY A 74 -8.85 -6.88 17.03
N PRO A 75 -9.97 -7.42 17.55
CA PRO A 75 -11.05 -7.97 16.72
C PRO A 75 -11.62 -6.95 15.74
N GLY A 76 -11.56 -7.25 14.44
CA GLY A 76 -12.09 -6.38 13.37
C GLY A 76 -11.36 -5.05 13.19
N ARG A 77 -10.18 -4.87 13.80
CA ARG A 77 -9.41 -3.62 13.77
C ARG A 77 -8.04 -3.84 13.14
N ALA A 78 -7.59 -2.83 12.40
CA ALA A 78 -6.25 -2.75 11.87
C ALA A 78 -5.67 -1.34 12.05
N GLU A 79 -4.35 -1.27 12.19
CA GLU A 79 -3.55 -0.06 12.12
C GLU A 79 -2.71 -0.12 10.85
N LEU A 80 -2.72 0.95 10.05
CA LEU A 80 -1.84 1.11 8.90
C LEU A 80 -0.90 2.27 9.20
N VAL A 81 0.38 1.96 9.34
CA VAL A 81 1.44 2.96 9.59
C VAL A 81 2.20 3.15 8.30
N LEU A 82 2.21 4.36 7.75
CA LEU A 82 2.81 4.67 6.46
C LEU A 82 3.84 5.78 6.59
N VAL A 83 4.74 5.83 5.63
CA VAL A 83 5.61 6.97 5.38
C VAL A 83 5.61 7.27 3.89
N SER A 84 5.68 8.55 3.54
CA SER A 84 5.83 9.02 2.17
C SER A 84 7.14 9.82 1.99
N PRO A 85 7.79 9.76 0.81
CA PRO A 85 8.94 10.60 0.48
C PRO A 85 8.68 12.11 0.55
N THR A 86 7.42 12.55 0.64
CA THR A 86 7.05 13.96 0.81
C THR A 86 7.24 14.48 2.24
N GLY A 87 7.66 13.61 3.18
CA GLY A 87 7.91 13.99 4.57
C GLY A 87 6.67 13.90 5.48
N ILE A 88 5.67 13.09 5.08
CA ILE A 88 4.43 12.86 5.84
C ILE A 88 4.41 11.42 6.37
N ILE A 89 3.90 11.24 7.60
CA ILE A 89 3.74 9.98 8.35
C ILE A 89 2.30 9.89 8.89
#